data_AF-A0A0J1F934-F1
#
_entry.id   AF-A0A0J1F934-F1
#
_cell.length_a   1.000
_cell.length_b   1.000
_cell.length_c   1.000
_cell.angle_alpha   90.00
_cell.angle_beta   90.00
_cell.angle_gamma   90.00
#
_symmetry.space_group_name_H-M   'P 1'
#
loop_
_entity.id
_entity.type
_entity.pdbx_description
1 polymer ?
#
loop_
_entity_poly.entity_id
_entity_poly.type
_entity_poly.pdbx_seq_one_letter_code
_entity_poly.pdbx_strand_id
1 'polypeptide(L)'
;MALLGNPYLANMPKQLSADELAQALRVDIAGEYEAIIGYEAHALATTDERAKKVLYHIADEERQHVGELQQLLYILSPKEAEFTEKGKQAVQQQQSQNFQSPMQ
;
A
#
# COMPACT_ATOMS: atom_id res chain seq x y z
N MET A 1 -13.26 -6.05 -17.33
CA MET A 1 -12.40 -7.04 -18.02
C MET A 1 -11.27 -7.38 -17.06
N ALA A 2 -11.02 -8.66 -16.79
CA ALA A 2 -9.82 -9.04 -16.06
C ALA A 2 -8.61 -8.67 -16.92
N LEU A 3 -7.73 -7.80 -16.41
CA LEU A 3 -6.53 -7.34 -17.11
C LEU A 3 -5.63 -8.53 -17.51
N LEU A 4 -5.54 -9.56 -16.66
CA LEU A 4 -4.58 -10.66 -16.72
C LEU A 4 -4.59 -11.56 -18.00
N GLY A 5 -5.53 -11.37 -18.93
CA GLY A 5 -5.61 -12.16 -20.16
C GLY A 5 -4.86 -11.60 -21.39
N ASN A 6 -4.35 -10.37 -21.33
CA ASN A 6 -3.68 -9.73 -22.47
C ASN A 6 -2.15 -9.90 -22.41
N PRO A 7 -1.51 -10.66 -23.32
CA PRO A 7 -0.07 -10.91 -23.28
C PRO A 7 0.79 -9.69 -23.62
N TYR A 8 0.20 -8.61 -24.15
CA TYR A 8 0.90 -7.38 -24.51
C TYR A 8 0.78 -6.29 -23.43
N LEU A 9 0.27 -6.61 -22.24
CA LEU A 9 0.13 -5.63 -21.15
C LEU A 9 1.43 -4.93 -20.78
N ALA A 10 2.56 -5.65 -20.87
CA ALA A 10 3.88 -5.11 -20.57
C ALA A 10 4.51 -4.32 -21.75
N ASN A 11 3.86 -4.23 -22.91
CA ASN A 11 4.33 -3.43 -24.03
C ASN A 11 3.98 -1.96 -23.80
N MET A 12 4.83 -1.27 -23.04
CA MET A 12 4.65 0.15 -22.77
C MET A 12 5.09 1.00 -23.98
N PRO A 13 4.24 1.90 -24.49
CA PRO A 13 4.56 2.73 -25.67
C PRO A 13 5.66 3.76 -25.38
N LYS A 14 5.92 4.05 -24.10
CA LYS A 14 7.00 4.91 -23.62
C LYS A 14 7.46 4.49 -22.23
N GLN A 15 8.66 4.93 -21.84
CA GLN A 15 9.11 4.90 -20.45
C GLN A 15 8.37 5.96 -19.63
N LEU A 16 8.14 5.67 -18.34
CA LEU A 16 7.56 6.62 -17.40
C LEU A 16 8.58 7.70 -17.05
N SER A 17 8.13 8.96 -16.95
CA SER A 17 8.90 10.00 -16.27
C SER A 17 8.97 9.71 -14.76
N ALA A 18 9.81 10.43 -14.03
CA ALA A 18 9.88 10.30 -12.56
C ALA A 18 8.53 10.60 -11.89
N ASP A 19 7.80 11.62 -12.36
CA ASP A 19 6.48 11.97 -11.83
C ASP A 19 5.43 10.91 -12.17
N GLU A 20 5.48 10.35 -13.38
CA GLU A 20 4.57 9.27 -13.80
C GLU A 20 4.85 7.98 -13.03
N LEU A 21 6.13 7.66 -12.79
CA LEU A 21 6.52 6.53 -11.95
C LEU A 21 6.06 6.71 -10.51
N ALA A 22 6.14 7.93 -9.96
CA ALA A 22 5.59 8.21 -8.64
C ALA A 22 4.06 7.99 -8.58
N GLN A 23 3.32 8.29 -9.65
CA GLN A 23 1.89 7.95 -9.72
C GLN A 23 1.67 6.43 -9.82
N ALA A 24 2.47 5.73 -10.62
CA ALA A 24 2.41 4.27 -10.73
C ALA A 24 2.66 3.60 -9.36
N LEU A 25 3.67 4.03 -8.61
CA LEU A 25 3.93 3.50 -7.26
C LEU A 25 2.77 3.73 -6.29
N ARG A 26 2.00 4.84 -6.42
CA ARG A 26 0.78 5.02 -5.61
C ARG A 26 -0.30 4.01 -5.95
N VAL A 27 -0.42 3.65 -7.24
CA VAL A 27 -1.32 2.58 -7.69
C VAL A 27 -0.83 1.22 -7.17
N ASP A 28 0.47 0.95 -7.22
CA ASP A 28 1.05 -0.30 -6.74
C ASP A 28 0.81 -0.45 -5.22
N ILE A 29 1.04 0.60 -4.41
CA ILE A 29 0.74 0.62 -2.98
C ILE A 29 -0.76 0.34 -2.72
N ALA A 30 -1.65 0.94 -3.52
CA ALA A 30 -3.08 0.67 -3.39
C ALA A 30 -3.43 -0.79 -3.73
N GLY A 31 -2.73 -1.37 -4.71
CA GLY A 31 -2.84 -2.80 -5.07
C GLY A 31 -2.42 -3.72 -3.93
N GLU A 32 -1.33 -3.39 -3.22
CA GLU A 32 -0.92 -4.17 -2.04
C GLU A 32 -1.96 -4.10 -0.92
N TYR A 33 -2.56 -2.93 -0.66
CA TYR A 33 -3.66 -2.83 0.30
C TYR A 33 -4.90 -3.62 -0.13
N GLU A 34 -5.24 -3.62 -1.43
CA GLU A 34 -6.31 -4.46 -1.97
C GLU A 34 -6.03 -5.95 -1.74
N ALA A 35 -4.78 -6.39 -1.96
CA ALA A 35 -4.34 -7.76 -1.72
C ALA A 35 -4.46 -8.14 -0.23
N ILE A 36 -3.96 -7.29 0.68
CA ILE A 36 -4.09 -7.48 2.14
C ILE A 36 -5.56 -7.68 2.52
N ILE A 37 -6.43 -6.75 2.09
CA ILE A 37 -7.87 -6.80 2.39
C ILE A 37 -8.49 -8.10 1.85
N GLY A 38 -8.15 -8.48 0.62
CA GLY A 38 -8.66 -9.70 -0.01
C GLY A 38 -8.25 -10.96 0.73
N TYR A 39 -6.96 -11.12 1.05
CA TYR A 39 -6.46 -12.30 1.75
C TYR A 39 -7.02 -12.40 3.17
N GLU A 40 -7.09 -11.30 3.92
CA GLU A 40 -7.65 -11.30 5.28
C GLU A 40 -9.14 -11.60 5.29
N ALA A 41 -9.91 -11.04 4.34
CA ALA A 41 -11.33 -11.34 4.20
C ALA A 41 -11.56 -12.84 3.94
N HIS A 42 -10.77 -13.45 3.05
CA HIS A 42 -10.86 -14.89 2.78
C HIS A 42 -10.41 -15.74 3.97
N ALA A 43 -9.37 -15.33 4.70
CA ALA A 43 -8.90 -16.03 5.89
C ALA A 43 -9.96 -16.02 7.00
N LEU A 44 -10.69 -14.90 7.16
CA LEU A 44 -11.81 -14.79 8.09
C LEU A 44 -13.03 -15.61 7.64
N ALA A 45 -13.25 -15.76 6.33
CA ALA A 45 -14.42 -16.45 5.78
C ALA A 45 -14.27 -17.98 5.69
N THR A 46 -13.06 -18.53 5.84
CA THR A 46 -12.80 -19.97 5.74
C THR A 46 -12.66 -20.65 7.11
N THR A 47 -12.96 -21.95 7.15
CA THR A 47 -12.70 -22.81 8.32
C THR A 47 -11.47 -23.70 8.16
N ASP A 48 -10.82 -23.73 6.99
CA ASP A 48 -9.60 -24.51 6.76
C ASP A 48 -8.38 -23.77 7.36
N GLU A 49 -7.87 -24.30 8.47
CA GLU A 49 -6.73 -23.72 9.20
C GLU A 49 -5.43 -23.67 8.36
N ARG A 50 -5.26 -24.57 7.38
CA ARG A 50 -4.10 -24.53 6.49
C ARG A 50 -4.19 -23.32 5.56
N ALA A 51 -5.39 -23.05 5.03
CA ALA A 51 -5.65 -21.90 4.18
C ALA A 51 -5.45 -20.59 4.96
N LYS A 52 -5.99 -20.49 6.18
CA LYS A 52 -5.79 -19.31 7.05
C LYS A 52 -4.31 -18.99 7.25
N LYS A 53 -3.52 -20.01 7.60
CA LYS A 53 -2.08 -19.82 7.84
C LYS A 53 -1.37 -19.23 6.62
N VAL A 54 -1.67 -19.73 5.42
CA VAL A 54 -1.05 -19.24 4.18
C VAL A 54 -1.56 -17.85 3.84
N LEU A 55 -2.87 -17.61 3.91
CA LEU A 55 -3.47 -16.31 3.57
C LEU A 55 -2.98 -15.18 4.46
N TYR A 56 -2.90 -15.40 5.78
CA TYR A 56 -2.34 -14.41 6.70
C TYR A 56 -0.85 -14.18 6.48
N HIS A 57 -0.09 -15.26 6.18
CA HIS A 57 1.32 -15.11 5.86
C HIS A 57 1.53 -14.24 4.61
N ILE A 58 0.77 -14.46 3.53
CA ILE A 58 0.86 -13.63 2.32
C ILE A 58 0.43 -12.20 2.65
N ALA A 59 -0.65 -11.98 3.39
CA ALA A 59 -1.06 -10.63 3.79
C ALA A 59 0.04 -9.88 4.59
N ASP A 60 0.79 -10.59 5.41
CA ASP A 60 1.94 -10.02 6.14
C ASP A 60 3.14 -9.70 5.22
N GLU A 61 3.33 -10.46 4.13
CA GLU A 61 4.32 -10.13 3.09
C GLU A 61 3.91 -8.88 2.32
N GLU A 62 2.64 -8.74 1.93
CA GLU A 62 2.17 -7.54 1.20
C GLU A 62 2.31 -6.27 2.05
N ARG A 63 2.20 -6.35 3.38
CA ARG A 63 2.51 -5.23 4.29
C ARG A 63 3.96 -4.78 4.20
N GLN A 64 4.89 -5.71 3.96
CA GLN A 64 6.30 -5.37 3.73
C GLN A 64 6.46 -4.67 2.38
N HIS A 65 5.79 -5.18 1.34
CA HIS A 65 5.80 -4.57 0.01
C HIS A 65 5.25 -3.13 0.03
N VAL A 66 4.18 -2.85 0.79
CA VAL A 66 3.71 -1.47 1.04
C VAL A 66 4.86 -0.59 1.54
N GLY A 67 5.65 -1.07 2.51
CA GLY A 67 6.79 -0.34 3.06
C GLY A 67 7.90 -0.08 2.03
N GLU A 68 8.24 -1.09 1.23
CA GLU A 68 9.24 -1.00 0.16
C GLU A 68 8.83 0.02 -0.91
N LEU A 69 7.60 -0.07 -1.40
CA LEU A 69 7.05 0.83 -2.42
C LEU A 69 6.93 2.26 -1.88
N GLN A 70 6.49 2.42 -0.63
CA GLN A 70 6.41 3.73 0.02
C GLN A 70 7.79 4.40 0.12
N GLN A 71 8.83 3.63 0.44
CA GLN A 71 10.20 4.15 0.50
C GLN A 71 10.73 4.56 -0.89
N LEU A 72 10.43 3.79 -1.93
CA LEU A 72 10.74 4.18 -3.31
C LEU A 72 10.01 5.46 -3.71
N LEU A 73 8.73 5.58 -3.34
CA LEU A 73 7.94 6.78 -3.60
C LEU A 73 8.54 8.02 -2.92
N TYR A 74 9.07 7.89 -1.70
CA TYR A 74 9.76 8.99 -1.02
C TYR A 74 11.08 9.40 -1.69
N ILE A 75 11.83 8.43 -2.24
CA ILE A 75 13.05 8.73 -3.00
C ILE A 75 12.70 9.54 -4.26
N LEU A 76 11.63 9.19 -4.96
CA LEU A 76 11.21 9.87 -6.19
C LEU A 76 10.44 11.16 -5.93
N SER A 77 9.73 11.26 -4.81
CA SER A 77 8.91 12.40 -4.42
C SER A 77 9.16 12.80 -2.96
N PRO A 78 10.24 13.56 -2.69
CA PRO A 78 10.58 13.99 -1.32
C PRO A 78 9.47 14.79 -0.62
N LYS A 79 8.63 15.48 -1.41
CA LYS A 79 7.46 16.22 -0.89
C LYS A 79 6.41 15.27 -0.31
N GLU A 80 6.21 14.09 -0.91
CA GLU A 80 5.34 13.04 -0.34
C GLU A 80 5.83 12.61 1.05
N ALA A 81 7.15 12.45 1.21
CA ALA A 81 7.75 12.10 2.49
C ALA A 81 7.49 13.18 3.55
N GLU A 82 7.67 14.46 3.21
CA GLU A 82 7.43 15.59 4.11
C GLU A 82 5.96 15.63 4.60
N PHE A 83 4.99 15.52 3.68
CA PHE A 83 3.58 15.54 4.07
C PHE A 83 3.16 14.30 4.84
N THR A 84 3.67 13.12 4.47
CA THR A 84 3.36 11.90 5.21
C THR A 84 3.89 11.98 6.64
N GLU A 85 5.10 12.50 6.83
CA GLU A 85 5.69 12.67 8.16
C GLU A 85 4.90 13.70 9.00
N LYS A 86 4.47 14.82 8.41
CA LYS A 86 3.57 15.77 9.07
C LYS A 86 2.25 15.10 9.51
N GLY A 87 1.67 14.25 8.67
CA GLY A 87 0.47 13.49 9.02
C GLY A 87 0.70 12.54 10.20
N LYS A 88 1.83 11.83 10.23
CA LYS A 88 2.22 10.97 11.37
C LYS A 88 2.37 11.78 12.65
N GLN A 89 3.06 12.92 12.60
CA GLN A 89 3.25 13.82 13.74
C GLN A 89 1.93 14.36 14.28
N ALA A 90 0.98 14.70 13.41
CA ALA A 90 -0.35 15.13 13.82
C ALA A 90 -1.07 14.06 14.66
N VAL A 91 -1.01 12.79 14.24
CA VAL A 91 -1.61 11.67 15.02
C VAL A 91 -0.85 11.41 16.32
N GLN A 92 0.49 11.48 16.31
CA GLN A 92 1.30 11.34 17.53
C GLN A 92 0.97 12.44 18.55
N GLN A 93 0.78 13.68 18.09
CA GLN A 93 0.35 14.78 18.94
C GLN A 93 -1.03 14.51 19.55
N GLN A 94 -1.98 14.04 18.75
CA GLN A 94 -3.30 13.61 19.24
C GLN A 94 -3.18 12.51 20.31
N GLN A 95 -2.35 11.51 20.06
CA GLN A 95 -2.11 10.42 21.00
C GLN A 95 -1.54 10.92 22.34
N SER A 96 -0.59 11.86 22.32
CA SER A 96 -0.03 12.48 23.53
C SER A 96 -1.05 13.24 24.38
N GLN A 97 -2.16 13.63 23.76
CA GLN A 97 -3.28 14.35 24.37
C GLN A 97 -4.50 13.44 24.58
N ASN A 98 -4.33 12.12 24.49
CA ASN A 98 -5.41 11.13 24.57
C ASN A 98 -6.60 11.42 23.63
N PHE A 99 -6.32 11.98 22.44
CA PHE A 99 -7.31 12.34 21.42
C PHE A 99 -8.38 13.34 21.88
N GLN A 100 -8.08 14.17 22.89
CA GLN A 100 -9.05 15.13 23.45
C GLN A 100 -9.13 16.45 22.69
N SER A 101 -8.12 16.81 21.91
CA SER A 101 -8.05 18.08 21.19
C SER A 101 -8.48 17.93 19.73
N PRO A 102 -9.10 18.94 19.11
CA PRO A 102 -9.39 18.91 17.67
C PRO A 102 -8.12 18.73 16.84
N MET A 103 -8.20 17.98 15.74
CA MET A 103 -7.14 17.99 14.72
C MET A 103 -7.16 19.33 13.98
N GLN A 104 -5.98 19.93 13.79
CA GLN A 104 -5.80 21.11 12.94
C GLN A 104 -5.67 20.71 11.47
#